data_AF-D9SWH9-F1
#
_entry.id   AF-D9SWH9-F1
#
_cell.length_a   1.000
_cell.length_b   1.000
_cell.length_c   1.000
_cell.angle_alpha   90.00
_cell.angle_beta   90.00
_cell.angle_gamma   90.00
#
_symmetry.space_group_name_H-M   'P 1'
#
loop_
_entity.id
_entity.type
_entity.pdbx_description
1 polymer ?
#
loop_
_entity_poly.entity_id
_entity_poly.type
_entity_poly.pdbx_seq_one_letter_code
_entity_poly.pdbx_strand_id
1 'polypeptide(L)' 'MLRQLRESKGIPVTFVAKKLGIARDRLRRIEDGEVMLPAEFVPILCDLYGISQTELIERRVKEWNSKEKTL' A
#
# COMPACT_ATOMS: atom_id res chain seq x y z
N MET A 1 0.38 -6.53 -3.36
CA MET A 1 1.76 -6.09 -3.07
C MET A 1 1.86 -5.29 -1.78
N LEU A 2 1.13 -4.18 -1.59
CA LEU A 2 1.27 -3.38 -0.36
C LEU A 2 1.03 -4.20 0.91
N ARG A 3 0.04 -5.11 0.87
CA ARG A 3 -0.18 -6.12 1.91
C ARG A 3 1.06 -6.97 2.19
N GLN A 4 1.65 -7.54 1.15
CA GLN A 4 2.84 -8.40 1.25
C GLN A 4 4.04 -7.61 1.77
N LEU A 5 4.20 -6.36 1.33
CA LEU A 5 5.24 -5.47 1.83
C LEU A 5 5.05 -5.22 3.33
N ARG A 6 3.85 -4.83 3.76
CA ARG A 6 3.52 -4.66 5.18
C ARG A 6 3.80 -5.92 6.00
N GLU A 7 3.35 -7.08 5.52
CA GLU A 7 3.53 -8.37 6.19
C GLU A 7 5.01 -8.77 6.27
N SER A 8 5.81 -8.53 5.23
CA SER A 8 7.26 -8.78 5.24
C SER A 8 8.02 -7.93 6.27
N LYS A 9 7.44 -6.79 6.67
CA LYS A 9 7.98 -5.91 7.72
C LYS A 9 7.44 -6.27 9.12
N GLY A 10 6.58 -7.28 9.23
CA GLY A 10 5.94 -7.68 10.49
C GLY A 10 4.96 -6.64 11.04
N ILE A 11 4.47 -5.72 10.20
CA ILE A 11 3.65 -4.59 10.66
C ILE A 11 2.16 -4.96 10.69
N PRO A 12 1.44 -4.79 11.82
CA PRO A 12 0.01 -5.03 11.88
C PRO A 12 -0.76 -4.04 11.00
N VAL A 13 -1.80 -4.52 10.31
CA VAL A 13 -2.72 -3.66 9.52
C VAL A 13 -3.35 -2.55 10.37
N THR A 14 -3.66 -2.83 11.64
CA THR A 14 -4.22 -1.86 12.59
C THR A 14 -3.25 -0.74 12.92
N PHE A 15 -1.96 -1.02 12.96
CA PHE A 15 -0.93 -0.02 13.21
C PHE A 15 -0.83 0.99 12.06
N VAL A 16 -0.78 0.50 10.81
CA VAL A 16 -0.74 1.36 9.62
C VAL A 16 -2.03 2.16 9.49
N ALA A 17 -3.19 1.54 9.69
CA ALA A 17 -4.49 2.22 9.62
C ALA A 17 -4.57 3.38 10.64
N LYS A 18 -4.09 3.16 11.87
CA LYS A 18 -3.98 4.20 12.90
C LYS A 18 -3.03 5.32 12.48
N LYS A 19 -1.87 5.00 11.89
CA LYS A 19 -0.90 6.00 11.40
C LYS A 19 -1.43 6.87 10.27
N LEU A 20 -2.27 6.30 9.40
CA LEU A 20 -2.90 7.02 8.30
C LEU A 20 -4.21 7.71 8.69
N GLY A 21 -4.73 7.49 9.91
CA GLY A 21 -6.00 8.07 10.34
C GLY A 21 -7.22 7.50 9.59
N ILE A 22 -7.18 6.23 9.19
CA ILE A 22 -8.25 5.58 8.40
C ILE A 22 -8.75 4.30 9.07
N ALA A 23 -9.95 3.85 8.67
CA ALA A 23 -10.47 2.56 9.07
C ALA A 23 -9.61 1.41 8.53
N ARG A 24 -9.45 0.34 9.33
CA ARG A 24 -8.71 -0.88 8.95
C ARG A 24 -9.19 -1.45 7.61
N ASP A 25 -10.50 -1.48 7.40
CA ASP A 25 -11.06 -2.07 6.19
C ASP A 25 -10.78 -1.19 4.96
N ARG A 26 -10.71 0.15 5.12
CA ARG A 26 -10.24 1.04 4.04
C ARG A 26 -8.79 0.74 3.69
N LEU A 27 -7.92 0.53 4.67
CA LEU A 27 -6.54 0.15 4.41
C LEU A 27 -6.44 -1.18 3.64
N ARG A 28 -7.22 -2.20 4.02
CA ARG A 28 -7.24 -3.48 3.29
C ARG A 28 -7.60 -3.30 1.82
N ARG A 29 -8.67 -2.54 1.54
CA ARG A 29 -9.08 -2.23 0.16
C ARG A 29 -8.01 -1.48 -0.63
N ILE A 30 -7.24 -0.59 0.01
CA ILE A 30 -6.07 0.07 -0.61
C ILE A 30 -4.98 -0.97 -0.91
N GLU A 31 -4.67 -1.83 0.06
CA GLU A 31 -3.62 -2.85 -0.04
C GLU A 31 -3.91 -3.92 -1.11
N ASP A 32 -5.19 -4.27 -1.28
CA ASP A 32 -5.70 -5.21 -2.28
C ASP A 32 -5.91 -4.52 -3.66
N GLY A 33 -5.78 -3.18 -3.68
CA GLY A 33 -5.91 -2.35 -4.88
C GLY A 33 -7.34 -2.28 -5.41
N GLU A 34 -8.35 -2.44 -4.56
CA GLU A 34 -9.76 -2.18 -4.87
C GLU A 34 -10.09 -0.68 -4.86
N VAL A 35 -9.31 0.10 -4.13
CA VAL A 35 -9.38 1.56 -4.12
C VAL A 35 -8.00 2.16 -4.38
N MET A 36 -8.01 3.36 -4.94
CA MET A 36 -6.79 4.10 -5.24
C MET A 36 -6.04 4.44 -3.94
N LEU A 37 -4.70 4.43 -4.00
CA LEU A 37 -3.85 4.88 -2.91
C LEU A 37 -3.79 6.42 -2.95
N PRO A 38 -4.24 7.14 -1.91
CA PRO A 38 -4.07 8.59 -1.83
C PRO A 38 -2.59 8.99 -1.82
N ALA A 39 -2.22 10.01 -2.60
CA ALA A 39 -0.84 10.49 -2.69
C ALA A 39 -0.28 10.97 -1.33
N GLU A 40 -1.14 11.55 -0.49
CA GLU A 40 -0.80 11.99 0.87
C GLU A 40 -0.33 10.85 1.79
N PHE A 41 -0.69 9.59 1.50
CA PHE A 41 -0.25 8.44 2.29
C PHE A 41 1.13 7.93 1.87
N VAL A 42 1.62 8.33 0.69
CA VAL A 42 2.88 7.81 0.14
C VAL A 42 4.08 8.06 1.06
N PRO A 43 4.32 9.27 1.59
CA PRO A 43 5.45 9.49 2.49
C PRO A 43 5.39 8.60 3.74
N ILE A 44 4.22 8.51 4.38
CA ILE A 44 4.03 7.73 5.59
C ILE A 44 4.27 6.24 5.32
N LEU A 45 3.76 5.71 4.22
CA LEU A 45 3.97 4.31 3.84
C LEU A 45 5.45 4.02 3.52
N CYS A 46 6.14 4.94 2.87
CA CYS A 46 7.58 4.82 2.60
C CYS A 46 8.39 4.74 3.89
N ASP A 47 8.10 5.63 4.84
CA ASP A 47 8.76 5.64 6.16
C ASP A 47 8.48 4.35 6.94
N LEU A 48 7.21 3.91 6.96
CA LEU A 48 6.82 2.70 7.69
C LEU A 48 7.42 1.43 7.09
N TYR A 49 7.55 1.36 5.77
CA TYR A 49 8.04 0.16 5.08
C TYR A 49 9.55 0.19 4.78
N GLY A 50 10.21 1.33 5.01
CA GLY A 50 11.62 1.53 4.73
C GLY A 50 11.94 1.35 3.25
N ILE A 51 11.13 1.96 2.37
CA ILE A 51 11.33 1.95 0.92
C ILE A 51 11.24 3.37 0.36
N SER A 52 11.79 3.59 -0.84
CA SER A 52 11.69 4.88 -1.52
C SER A 52 10.32 5.11 -2.15
N GLN A 53 9.96 6.37 -2.41
CA GLN A 53 8.76 6.70 -3.16
C GLN A 53 8.78 6.10 -4.56
N THR A 54 9.93 6.15 -5.25
CA THR A 54 10.14 5.56 -6.57
C THR A 54 9.82 4.06 -6.54
N GLU A 55 10.38 3.33 -5.58
CA GLU A 55 10.13 1.90 -5.43
C GLU A 55 8.64 1.60 -5.17
N LEU A 56 7.98 2.38 -4.31
CA LEU A 56 6.55 2.22 -4.04
C LEU A 56 5.71 2.43 -5.30
N ILE A 57 6.01 3.48 -6.08
CA ILE A 57 5.32 3.81 -7.33
C ILE A 57 5.54 2.72 -8.38
N GLU A 58 6.78 2.30 -8.62
CA GLU A 58 7.11 1.23 -9.57
C GLU A 58 6.37 -0.06 -9.25
N ARG A 59 6.34 -0.45 -7.98
CA ARG A 59 5.59 -1.63 -7.54
C ARG A 59 4.09 -1.47 -7.79
N ARG A 60 3.50 -0.28 -7.58
CA ARG A 60 2.07 -0.01 -7.87
C ARG A 60 1.75 -0.01 -9.37
N VAL A 61 2.62 0.56 -10.21
CA VAL A 61 2.47 0.54 -11.67
C VAL A 61 2.51 -0.91 -12.19
N LYS A 62 3.44 -1.72 -11.68
CA LYS A 62 3.54 -3.13 -12.04
C LYS A 62 2.28 -3.93 -11.68
N GLU A 63 1.70 -3.69 -10.51
CA GLU A 63 0.42 -4.31 -10.13
C GLU A 63 -0.71 -3.95 -11.07
N TRP A 64 -0.85 -2.66 -11.39
CA TRP A 64 -1.92 -2.17 -12.28
C TRP A 64 -1.80 -2.81 -13.66
N ASN A 65 -0.62 -2.74 -14.29
CA ASN A 65 -0.38 -3.34 -15.61
C ASN A 65 -0.61 -4.86 -15.63
N SER A 66 -0.46 -5.54 -14.49
CA SER A 66 -0.72 -6.99 -14.40
C SER A 66 -2.23 -7.29 -14.33
N LYS A 67 -3.02 -6.43 -13.66
CA LYS A 67 -4.48 -6.56 -13.60
C LYS A 67 -5.15 -6.28 -14.94
N GLU A 68 -4.67 -5.30 -15.70
CA GLU A 68 -5.21 -4.98 -17.04
C GLU A 68 -4.98 -6.09 -18.06
N LYS A 69 -3.90 -6.87 -17.94
CA LYS A 69 -3.63 -8.02 -18.83
C LYS A 69 -4.48 -9.27 -18.53
N THR A 70 -5.22 -9.25 -17.42
CA THR A 70 -6.06 -10.38 -16.98
C THR A 70 -7.55 -10.12 -17.27
N LEU A 71 -7.88 -8.93 -17.78
CA LEU A 71 -9.20 -8.52 -18.27
C LEU A 71 -9.22 -8.54 -19.79
#